data_AF-A0A1V2JH95-F1
#
_entry.id   AF-A0A1V2JH95-F1
#
_cell.length_a   1.000
_cell.length_b   1.000
_cell.length_c   1.000
_cell.angle_alpha   90.00
_cell.angle_beta   90.00
_cell.angle_gamma   90.00
#
_symmetry.space_group_name_H-M   'P 1'
#
loop_
_entity.id
_entity.type
_entity.pdbx_description
1 polymer ?
#
loop_
_entity_poly.entity_id
_entity_poly.type
_entity_poly.pdbx_seq_one_letter_code
_entity_poly.pdbx_strand_id
1 'polypeptide(L)'
;MSTPALDISGLTPLPYHQRVVDYLKTHEPVVWEWASSLGVQQEHAQDVRAQLLRDTYRLSPETHPQAYQACETALQCLQIQAPATLYQAGDAAMNASLYYLAGEVHVVFYGPILERLDAQELLALLGHELAHYRLWSEHGGDYLTAERVLNHAMADMNTPPSLEQTARLYSLHTEIYADRGAALVAGGPEASITSLVKIHTGIVSVDAASYLKQAQELDGKDAPLSQGVSHPETFLRSQAVDNWWRQVPDTDNWLHGRLRGPLSLYRLDVTGQVELTALTRSFIASFIGTSVLQSEVVLNQVRGFFPDWKDNETTLDLGTLNAERVDASIHEYLHFIMLDLSLVDRDLRDEALLHAARTAKKLGSADDFINVLKRDIKLPKRELDPIVRALKAEVDTWTR
;
A
#
# COMPACT_ATOMS: atom_id res chain seq x y z
N MET A 1 -0.84 -31.40 -8.86
CA MET A 1 0.41 -30.82 -9.39
C MET A 1 1.19 -30.35 -8.17
N SER A 2 2.43 -30.80 -7.98
CA SER A 2 3.22 -30.38 -6.82
C SER A 2 3.51 -28.90 -6.95
N THR A 3 2.99 -28.09 -6.01
CA THR A 3 3.35 -26.67 -5.90
C THR A 3 4.88 -26.61 -5.75
N PRO A 4 5.60 -25.83 -6.57
CA PRO A 4 7.03 -25.67 -6.36
C PRO A 4 7.24 -25.16 -4.93
N ALA A 5 8.13 -25.81 -4.18
CA ALA A 5 8.45 -25.35 -2.83
C ALA A 5 9.13 -23.99 -2.97
N LEU A 6 8.49 -22.95 -2.42
CA LEU A 6 9.13 -21.65 -2.28
C LEU A 6 10.31 -21.78 -1.33
N ASP A 7 11.41 -21.13 -1.68
CA ASP A 7 12.57 -21.03 -0.81
C ASP A 7 12.77 -19.57 -0.38
N ILE A 8 13.81 -19.35 0.43
CA ILE A 8 14.13 -18.02 0.97
C ILE A 8 14.38 -16.96 -0.11
N SER A 9 14.76 -17.35 -1.34
CA SER A 9 14.95 -16.39 -2.44
C SER A 9 13.63 -15.77 -2.91
N GLY A 10 12.50 -16.42 -2.62
CA GLY A 10 11.16 -15.88 -2.85
C GLY A 10 10.69 -14.86 -1.82
N LEU A 11 11.38 -14.74 -0.67
CA LEU A 11 11.05 -13.75 0.36
C LEU A 11 11.78 -12.43 0.06
N THR A 12 11.21 -11.66 -0.84
CA THR A 12 11.73 -10.33 -1.18
C THR A 12 10.80 -9.23 -0.66
N PRO A 13 11.34 -8.05 -0.31
CA PRO A 13 10.52 -6.88 0.01
C PRO A 13 9.48 -6.61 -1.09
N LEU A 14 8.23 -6.30 -0.72
CA LEU A 14 7.18 -6.04 -1.71
C LEU A 14 7.49 -4.80 -2.57
N PRO A 15 6.96 -4.73 -3.81
CA PRO A 15 7.16 -3.57 -4.69
C PRO A 15 6.75 -2.23 -4.06
N TYR A 16 5.79 -2.23 -3.13
CA TYR A 16 5.40 -1.02 -2.40
C TYR A 16 6.51 -0.51 -1.48
N HIS A 17 7.20 -1.40 -0.74
CA HIS A 17 8.32 -1.01 0.12
C HIS A 17 9.43 -0.32 -0.70
N GLN A 18 9.78 -0.91 -1.84
CA GLN A 18 10.82 -0.39 -2.74
C GLN A 18 10.44 1.02 -3.24
N ARG A 19 9.20 1.22 -3.71
CA ARG A 19 8.72 2.53 -4.17
C ARG A 19 8.76 3.60 -3.08
N VAL A 20 8.40 3.26 -1.83
CA VAL A 20 8.45 4.21 -0.71
C VAL A 20 9.90 4.55 -0.35
N VAL A 21 10.78 3.56 -0.27
CA VAL A 21 12.23 3.77 -0.04
C VAL A 21 12.82 4.68 -1.12
N ASP A 22 12.57 4.38 -2.40
CA ASP A 22 13.08 5.16 -3.53
C ASP A 22 12.55 6.60 -3.49
N TYR A 23 11.27 6.78 -3.17
CA TYR A 23 10.66 8.09 -3.01
C TYR A 23 11.36 8.90 -1.91
N LEU A 24 11.49 8.33 -0.71
CA LEU A 24 12.08 9.02 0.45
C LEU A 24 13.56 9.35 0.22
N LYS A 25 14.34 8.44 -0.37
CA LYS A 25 15.74 8.71 -0.73
C LYS A 25 15.89 9.84 -1.73
N THR A 26 14.97 9.91 -2.70
CA THR A 26 15.04 10.89 -3.80
C THR A 26 14.54 12.27 -3.37
N HIS A 27 13.41 12.33 -2.67
CA HIS A 27 12.70 13.57 -2.37
C HIS A 27 12.98 14.10 -0.97
N GLU A 28 13.36 13.24 -0.02
CA GLU A 28 13.62 13.58 1.38
C GLU A 28 15.03 13.18 1.84
N PRO A 29 16.11 13.47 1.07
CA PRO A 29 17.45 12.93 1.35
C PRO A 29 18.01 13.35 2.71
N VAL A 30 17.68 14.56 3.19
CA VAL A 30 18.13 15.06 4.49
C VAL A 30 17.45 14.31 5.64
N VAL A 31 16.13 14.07 5.52
CA VAL A 31 15.37 13.30 6.51
C VAL A 31 15.83 11.84 6.50
N TRP A 32 16.10 11.30 5.32
CA TRP A 32 16.64 9.96 5.15
C TRP A 32 18.00 9.79 5.85
N GLU A 33 18.94 10.72 5.61
CA GLU A 33 20.26 10.70 6.26
C GLU A 33 20.13 10.76 7.77
N TRP A 34 19.30 11.67 8.30
CA TRP A 34 19.00 11.74 9.73
C TRP A 34 18.44 10.41 10.28
N ALA A 35 17.41 9.83 9.65
CA ALA A 35 16.79 8.59 10.12
C ALA A 35 17.72 7.37 10.04
N SER A 36 18.60 7.33 9.04
CA SER A 36 19.62 6.29 8.89
C SER A 36 20.69 6.40 9.98
N SER A 37 21.02 7.62 10.42
CA SER A 37 22.00 7.89 11.48
C SER A 37 21.52 7.49 12.87
N LEU A 38 20.20 7.42 13.09
CA LEU A 38 19.59 6.96 14.35
C LEU A 38 19.87 5.48 14.64
N GLY A 39 20.44 4.73 13.69
CA GLY A 39 20.79 3.31 13.84
C GLY A 39 21.82 2.98 14.92
N VAL A 40 22.49 3.96 15.55
CA VAL A 40 23.56 3.70 16.52
C VAL A 40 23.54 4.68 17.70
N GLN A 41 22.54 4.59 18.59
CA GLN A 41 22.73 5.03 19.97
C GLN A 41 22.79 3.80 20.89
N GLN A 42 23.99 3.43 21.31
CA GLN A 42 24.20 2.32 22.27
C GLN A 42 23.40 2.51 23.56
N GLU A 43 23.16 3.77 23.96
CA GLU A 43 22.34 4.15 25.11
C GLU A 43 20.87 3.71 24.93
N HIS A 44 20.26 3.99 23.77
CA HIS A 44 18.91 3.52 23.45
C HIS A 44 18.80 1.99 23.50
N ALA A 45 19.81 1.27 22.99
CA ALA A 45 19.83 -0.20 23.05
C ALA A 45 19.97 -0.73 24.50
N GLN A 46 20.68 -0.04 25.39
CA GLN A 46 20.77 -0.42 26.79
C GLN A 46 19.44 -0.19 27.52
N ASP A 47 18.78 0.94 27.25
CA ASP A 47 17.47 1.26 27.82
C ASP A 47 16.40 0.25 27.42
N VAL A 48 16.33 -0.12 26.14
CA VAL A 48 15.40 -1.15 25.64
C VAL A 48 15.65 -2.49 26.34
N ARG A 49 16.92 -2.93 26.46
CA ARG A 49 17.24 -4.19 27.16
C ARG A 49 16.85 -4.14 28.64
N ALA A 50 17.12 -3.01 29.31
CA ALA A 50 16.76 -2.82 30.70
C ALA A 50 15.25 -2.81 30.89
N GLN A 51 14.50 -2.19 29.97
CA GLN A 51 13.05 -2.20 29.97
C GLN A 51 12.50 -3.62 29.78
N LEU A 52 12.96 -4.36 28.78
CA LEU A 52 12.56 -5.76 28.56
C LEU A 52 12.79 -6.60 29.82
N LEU A 53 13.93 -6.44 30.48
CA LEU A 53 14.24 -7.17 31.72
C LEU A 53 13.38 -6.77 32.92
N ARG A 54 12.86 -5.53 32.97
CA ARG A 54 11.96 -5.08 34.04
C ARG A 54 10.54 -5.55 33.82
N ASP A 55 10.08 -5.51 32.57
CA ASP A 55 8.66 -5.62 32.24
C ASP A 55 8.26 -7.05 31.82
N THR A 56 9.23 -7.94 31.61
CA THR A 56 9.00 -9.31 31.10
C THR A 56 9.82 -10.35 31.85
N TYR A 57 9.38 -11.61 31.74
CA TYR A 57 10.15 -12.78 32.17
C TYR A 57 10.97 -13.31 31.00
N ARG A 58 12.31 -13.30 31.12
CA ARG A 58 13.20 -13.89 30.12
C ARG A 58 13.13 -15.42 30.17
N LEU A 59 12.79 -16.04 29.04
CA LEU A 59 12.77 -17.49 28.90
C LEU A 59 14.19 -18.03 28.76
N SER A 60 14.44 -19.23 29.30
CA SER A 60 15.72 -19.93 29.16
C SER A 60 15.58 -21.15 28.24
N PRO A 61 16.61 -21.50 27.45
CA PRO A 61 16.60 -22.71 26.62
C PRO A 61 16.36 -23.98 27.43
N GLU A 62 16.78 -24.03 28.69
CA GLU A 62 16.62 -25.19 29.58
C GLU A 62 15.17 -25.37 30.02
N THR A 63 14.45 -24.28 30.27
CA THR A 63 13.06 -24.32 30.75
C THR A 63 12.02 -24.24 29.63
N HIS A 64 12.37 -23.66 28.47
CA HIS A 64 11.48 -23.49 27.32
C HIS A 64 12.12 -23.99 26.02
N PRO A 65 12.58 -25.27 25.96
CA PRO A 65 13.35 -25.78 24.83
C PRO A 65 12.58 -25.77 23.50
N GLN A 66 11.27 -26.00 23.54
CA GLN A 66 10.43 -26.00 22.33
C GLN A 66 10.36 -24.62 21.66
N ALA A 67 10.25 -23.55 22.46
CA ALA A 67 10.22 -22.18 21.95
C ALA A 67 11.56 -21.78 21.32
N TYR A 68 12.67 -22.13 21.98
CA TYR A 68 14.02 -21.88 21.43
C TYR A 68 14.31 -22.72 20.19
N GLN A 69 13.88 -24.00 20.15
CA GLN A 69 14.03 -24.84 18.96
C GLN A 69 13.26 -24.28 17.76
N ALA A 70 12.02 -23.82 17.97
CA ALA A 70 11.24 -23.17 16.92
C ALA A 70 11.90 -21.87 16.45
N CYS A 71 12.44 -21.07 17.37
CA CYS A 71 13.15 -19.83 17.05
C CYS A 71 14.43 -20.10 16.25
N GLU A 72 15.25 -21.08 16.66
CA GLU A 72 16.45 -21.49 15.93
C GLU A 72 16.12 -21.99 14.52
N THR A 73 15.05 -22.78 14.37
CA THR A 73 14.58 -23.26 13.07
C THR A 73 14.20 -22.09 12.15
N ALA A 74 13.45 -21.12 12.69
CA ALA A 74 13.06 -19.93 11.96
C ALA A 74 14.24 -19.03 11.59
N LEU A 75 15.19 -18.80 12.50
CA LEU A 75 16.43 -18.06 12.23
C LEU A 75 17.24 -18.71 11.10
N GLN A 76 17.38 -20.04 11.11
CA GLN A 76 18.09 -20.78 10.07
C GLN A 76 17.39 -20.67 8.71
N CYS A 77 16.07 -20.87 8.68
CA CYS A 77 15.28 -20.78 7.45
C CYS A 77 15.33 -19.36 6.84
N LEU A 78 15.23 -18.34 7.69
CA LEU A 78 15.29 -16.92 7.29
C LEU A 78 16.73 -16.40 7.13
N GLN A 79 17.75 -17.24 7.31
CA GLN A 79 19.17 -16.89 7.18
C GLN A 79 19.61 -15.71 8.06
N ILE A 80 19.05 -15.61 9.27
CA ILE A 80 19.35 -14.54 10.22
C ILE A 80 20.54 -14.96 11.09
N GLN A 81 21.61 -14.16 11.06
CA GLN A 81 22.84 -14.37 11.84
C GLN A 81 22.89 -13.46 13.06
N ALA A 82 21.88 -13.56 13.94
CA ALA A 82 21.80 -12.79 15.17
C ALA A 82 21.34 -13.68 16.34
N PRO A 83 21.89 -13.49 17.56
CA PRO A 83 21.36 -14.16 18.75
C PRO A 83 19.93 -13.70 19.03
N ALA A 84 19.08 -14.65 19.41
CA ALA A 84 17.70 -14.37 19.81
C ALA A 84 17.49 -14.60 21.32
N THR A 85 16.75 -13.67 21.93
CA THR A 85 16.26 -13.80 23.30
C THR A 85 14.73 -13.77 23.30
N LEU A 86 14.12 -14.75 23.96
CA LEU A 86 12.67 -14.85 24.07
C LEU A 86 12.19 -14.42 25.46
N TYR A 87 11.05 -13.75 25.50
CA TYR A 87 10.46 -13.21 26.72
C TYR A 87 8.96 -13.50 26.79
N GLN A 88 8.42 -13.53 28.01
CA GLN A 88 6.99 -13.59 28.30
C GLN A 88 6.56 -12.33 29.06
N ALA A 89 5.61 -11.59 28.52
CA ALA A 89 4.97 -10.46 29.18
C ALA A 89 3.74 -10.90 30.00
N GLY A 90 3.33 -10.05 30.94
CA GLY A 90 2.19 -10.29 31.84
C GLY A 90 0.80 -9.93 31.28
N ASP A 91 0.68 -9.64 29.97
CA ASP A 91 -0.61 -9.34 29.34
C ASP A 91 -1.44 -10.62 29.12
N ALA A 92 -2.77 -10.51 29.19
CA ALA A 92 -3.70 -11.60 28.97
C ALA A 92 -4.06 -11.79 27.49
N ALA A 93 -4.02 -10.73 26.68
CA ALA A 93 -4.31 -10.83 25.25
C ALA A 93 -3.17 -11.56 24.52
N MET A 94 -3.52 -12.50 23.64
CA MET A 94 -2.53 -13.20 22.83
C MET A 94 -1.92 -12.26 21.80
N ASN A 95 -0.60 -12.12 21.82
CA ASN A 95 0.16 -11.40 20.82
C ASN A 95 1.64 -11.82 20.84
N ALA A 96 2.40 -11.41 19.83
CA ALA A 96 3.85 -11.40 19.88
C ALA A 96 4.36 -10.04 19.37
N SER A 97 5.59 -9.69 19.74
CA SER A 97 6.24 -8.52 19.18
C SER A 97 7.75 -8.69 19.12
N LEU A 98 8.33 -8.32 17.99
CA LEU A 98 9.76 -8.14 17.80
C LEU A 98 10.21 -6.76 18.30
N TYR A 99 11.26 -6.74 19.11
CA TYR A 99 12.04 -5.54 19.42
C TYR A 99 13.35 -5.60 18.62
N TYR A 100 13.46 -4.73 17.62
CA TYR A 100 14.66 -4.66 16.78
C TYR A 100 15.81 -3.93 17.49
N LEU A 101 16.91 -4.64 17.72
CA LEU A 101 18.20 -4.06 18.07
C LEU A 101 19.22 -4.51 17.02
N ALA A 102 20.12 -3.61 16.62
CA ALA A 102 21.14 -3.94 15.61
C ALA A 102 21.97 -5.15 16.07
N GLY A 103 21.90 -6.25 15.32
CA GLY A 103 22.61 -7.49 15.63
C GLY A 103 22.01 -8.36 16.73
N GLU A 104 20.85 -8.01 17.30
CA GLU A 104 20.19 -8.79 18.36
C GLU A 104 18.68 -8.91 18.10
N VAL A 105 18.14 -10.12 18.27
CA VAL A 105 16.72 -10.41 18.14
C VAL A 105 16.10 -10.53 19.52
N HIS A 106 15.02 -9.80 19.78
CA HIS A 106 14.24 -9.91 21.00
C HIS A 106 12.77 -10.12 20.66
N VAL A 107 12.20 -11.27 21.01
CA VAL A 107 10.78 -11.56 20.78
C VAL A 107 10.06 -11.67 22.13
N VAL A 108 8.96 -10.94 22.27
CA VAL A 108 8.12 -10.95 23.46
C VAL A 108 6.79 -11.62 23.12
N PHE A 109 6.43 -12.65 23.89
CA PHE A 109 5.11 -13.27 23.84
C PHE A 109 4.17 -12.61 24.86
N TYR A 110 2.92 -12.43 24.49
CA TYR A 110 1.84 -11.90 25.32
C TYR A 110 0.71 -12.93 25.39
N GLY A 111 0.07 -13.07 26.55
CA GLY A 111 -0.97 -14.07 26.76
C GLY A 111 -0.46 -15.52 26.67
N PRO A 112 -1.37 -16.50 26.58
CA PRO A 112 -1.05 -17.92 26.64
C PRO A 112 -0.53 -18.51 25.30
N ILE A 113 0.33 -17.79 24.57
CA ILE A 113 0.84 -18.22 23.25
C ILE A 113 1.48 -19.61 23.29
N LEU A 114 2.38 -19.83 24.24
CA LEU A 114 3.11 -21.10 24.39
C LEU A 114 2.22 -22.28 24.82
N GLU A 115 1.01 -22.00 25.33
CA GLU A 115 0.04 -23.01 25.73
C GLU A 115 -1.00 -23.29 24.63
N ARG A 116 -1.29 -22.29 23.79
CA ARG A 116 -2.39 -22.32 22.81
C ARG A 116 -1.96 -22.70 21.40
N LEU A 117 -0.74 -22.34 21.01
CA LEU A 117 -0.21 -22.65 19.70
C LEU A 117 0.46 -24.03 19.72
N ASP A 118 0.21 -24.83 18.69
CA ASP A 118 0.97 -26.04 18.47
C ASP A 118 2.39 -25.73 17.95
N ALA A 119 3.19 -26.78 17.75
CA ALA A 119 4.58 -26.63 17.32
C ALA A 119 4.74 -25.93 15.96
N GLN A 120 3.84 -26.18 15.00
CA GLN A 120 3.91 -25.54 13.67
C GLN A 120 3.39 -24.11 13.73
N GLU A 121 2.36 -23.85 14.54
CA GLU A 121 1.81 -22.51 14.73
C GLU A 121 2.78 -21.58 15.48
N LEU A 122 3.46 -22.08 16.51
CA LEU A 122 4.51 -21.34 17.20
C LEU A 122 5.69 -21.07 16.27
N LEU A 123 6.06 -22.05 15.44
CA LEU A 123 7.09 -21.89 14.42
C LEU A 123 6.69 -20.83 13.38
N ALA A 124 5.44 -20.83 12.91
CA ALA A 124 4.92 -19.83 11.99
C ALA A 124 4.88 -18.43 12.62
N LEU A 125 4.45 -18.30 13.88
CA LEU A 125 4.47 -17.04 14.62
C LEU A 125 5.89 -16.49 14.75
N LEU A 126 6.86 -17.33 15.11
CA LEU A 126 8.26 -16.90 15.15
C LEU A 126 8.80 -16.57 13.77
N GLY A 127 8.41 -17.31 12.73
CA GLY A 127 8.71 -16.97 11.34
C GLY A 127 8.17 -15.61 10.92
N HIS A 128 6.98 -15.24 11.39
CA HIS A 128 6.39 -13.90 11.19
C HIS A 128 7.25 -12.82 11.85
N GLU A 129 7.48 -12.91 13.16
CA GLU A 129 8.24 -11.90 13.91
C GLU A 129 9.67 -11.76 13.38
N LEU A 130 10.33 -12.87 13.04
CA LEU A 130 11.69 -12.86 12.51
C LEU A 130 11.77 -12.37 11.07
N ALA A 131 10.68 -12.45 10.29
CA ALA A 131 10.64 -11.85 8.98
C ALA A 131 10.70 -10.32 9.06
N HIS A 132 10.04 -9.69 10.04
CA HIS A 132 10.23 -8.25 10.30
C HIS A 132 11.71 -7.91 10.52
N TYR A 133 12.41 -8.68 11.36
CA TYR A 133 13.85 -8.50 11.59
C TYR A 133 14.65 -8.60 10.30
N ARG A 134 14.35 -9.61 9.47
CA ARG A 134 15.00 -9.79 8.17
C ARG A 134 14.78 -8.59 7.27
N LEU A 135 13.54 -8.14 7.08
CA LEU A 135 13.21 -6.97 6.26
C LEU A 135 14.00 -5.74 6.70
N TRP A 136 14.05 -5.49 8.01
CA TRP A 136 14.75 -4.35 8.59
C TRP A 136 16.28 -4.46 8.57
N SER A 137 16.82 -5.67 8.40
CA SER A 137 18.27 -5.91 8.30
C SER A 137 18.79 -5.94 6.86
N GLU A 138 17.91 -6.13 5.87
CA GLU A 138 18.28 -6.16 4.45
C GLU A 138 18.61 -4.76 3.90
N HIS A 139 19.30 -4.73 2.76
CA HIS A 139 19.61 -3.50 2.02
C HIS A 139 20.23 -2.38 2.87
N GLY A 140 21.09 -2.75 3.85
CA GLY A 140 21.73 -1.77 4.73
C GLY A 140 20.78 -1.09 5.72
N GLY A 141 19.60 -1.65 5.96
CA GLY A 141 18.59 -1.09 6.86
C GLY A 141 17.67 -0.05 6.20
N ASP A 142 17.59 -0.05 4.87
CA ASP A 142 16.75 0.89 4.13
C ASP A 142 15.27 0.82 4.57
N TYR A 143 14.72 -0.39 4.71
CA TYR A 143 13.31 -0.56 5.07
C TYR A 143 13.00 -0.15 6.51
N LEU A 144 13.96 -0.35 7.43
CA LEU A 144 13.86 0.18 8.80
C LEU A 144 13.96 1.71 8.80
N THR A 145 14.82 2.27 7.96
CA THR A 145 14.98 3.72 7.82
C THR A 145 13.69 4.36 7.32
N ALA A 146 13.05 3.78 6.30
CA ALA A 146 11.74 4.24 5.83
C ALA A 146 10.69 4.19 6.93
N GLU A 147 10.61 3.09 7.68
CA GLU A 147 9.67 2.98 8.81
C GLU A 147 9.92 4.06 9.88
N ARG A 148 11.18 4.33 10.22
CA ARG A 148 11.54 5.40 11.17
C ARG A 148 11.12 6.79 10.68
N VAL A 149 11.32 7.08 9.39
CA VAL A 149 10.88 8.35 8.79
C VAL A 149 9.35 8.49 8.93
N LEU A 150 8.61 7.44 8.56
CA LEU A 150 7.14 7.45 8.63
C LEU A 150 6.64 7.56 10.07
N ASN A 151 7.20 6.79 11.01
CA ASN A 151 6.84 6.84 12.42
C ASN A 151 7.18 8.20 13.05
N HIS A 152 8.31 8.80 12.67
CA HIS A 152 8.65 10.14 13.13
C HIS A 152 7.66 11.18 12.61
N ALA A 153 7.27 11.09 11.33
CA ALA A 153 6.22 11.94 10.79
C ALA A 153 4.95 11.82 11.62
N MET A 154 4.49 10.60 11.94
CA MET A 154 3.26 10.37 12.72
C MET A 154 3.27 10.96 14.14
N ALA A 155 4.43 11.36 14.67
CA ALA A 155 4.51 12.05 15.95
C ALA A 155 4.16 13.56 15.86
N ASP A 156 4.11 14.13 14.65
CA ASP A 156 3.72 15.52 14.42
C ASP A 156 2.20 15.65 14.22
N MET A 157 1.58 16.58 14.94
CA MET A 157 0.15 16.90 14.81
C MET A 157 -0.23 17.49 13.46
N ASN A 158 0.73 18.03 12.70
CA ASN A 158 0.51 18.64 11.38
C ASN A 158 0.90 17.73 10.22
N THR A 159 0.97 16.41 10.45
CA THR A 159 1.39 15.49 9.42
C THR A 159 0.48 15.56 8.20
N PRO A 160 1.04 15.73 6.98
CA PRO A 160 0.25 15.66 5.76
C PRO A 160 -0.52 14.34 5.65
N PRO A 161 -1.81 14.34 5.24
CA PRO A 161 -2.60 13.11 5.07
C PRO A 161 -1.95 12.07 4.15
N SER A 162 -1.11 12.52 3.21
CA SER A 162 -0.36 11.64 2.34
C SER A 162 0.72 10.83 3.06
N LEU A 163 1.38 11.40 4.07
CA LEU A 163 2.34 10.69 4.91
C LEU A 163 1.62 9.76 5.89
N GLU A 164 0.46 10.16 6.42
CA GLU A 164 -0.39 9.27 7.23
C GLU A 164 -0.80 8.02 6.46
N GLN A 165 -1.30 8.22 5.23
CA GLN A 165 -1.68 7.11 4.37
C GLN A 165 -0.48 6.27 3.93
N THR A 166 0.68 6.89 3.70
CA THR A 166 1.93 6.17 3.38
C THR A 166 2.37 5.30 4.56
N ALA A 167 2.37 5.85 5.79
CA ALA A 167 2.71 5.11 7.01
C ALA A 167 1.78 3.92 7.21
N ARG A 168 0.47 4.12 7.07
CA ARG A 168 -0.54 3.05 7.11
C ARG A 168 -0.23 1.98 6.06
N LEU A 169 -0.17 2.33 4.78
CA LEU A 169 0.05 1.35 3.72
C LEU A 169 1.39 0.63 3.87
N TYR A 170 2.44 1.31 4.32
CA TYR A 170 3.74 0.70 4.58
C TYR A 170 3.63 -0.36 5.67
N SER A 171 3.01 -0.05 6.82
CA SER A 171 2.71 -1.02 7.89
C SER A 171 1.93 -2.23 7.38
N LEU A 172 0.89 -2.00 6.56
CA LEU A 172 0.10 -3.09 6.00
C LEU A 172 0.93 -4.01 5.10
N HIS A 173 1.82 -3.48 4.26
CA HIS A 173 2.69 -4.30 3.41
C HIS A 173 3.79 -5.02 4.22
N THR A 174 4.27 -4.41 5.31
CA THR A 174 5.21 -5.04 6.25
C THR A 174 4.61 -6.29 6.87
N GLU A 175 3.34 -6.24 7.30
CA GLU A 175 2.62 -7.42 7.80
C GLU A 175 2.45 -8.52 6.74
N ILE A 176 2.14 -8.16 5.50
CA ILE A 176 2.04 -9.13 4.40
C ILE A 176 3.39 -9.79 4.11
N TYR A 177 4.49 -9.03 4.16
CA TYR A 177 5.83 -9.60 4.04
C TYR A 177 6.10 -10.61 5.17
N ALA A 178 5.75 -10.27 6.40
CA ALA A 178 5.98 -11.14 7.54
C ALA A 178 5.11 -12.42 7.48
N ASP A 179 3.89 -12.35 6.97
CA ASP A 179 3.07 -13.54 6.68
C ASP A 179 3.72 -14.47 5.66
N ARG A 180 4.38 -13.93 4.62
CA ARG A 180 5.17 -14.74 3.67
C ARG A 180 6.32 -15.45 4.37
N GLY A 181 6.99 -14.77 5.29
CA GLY A 181 8.03 -15.37 6.13
C GLY A 181 7.52 -16.49 7.03
N ALA A 182 6.37 -16.30 7.67
CA ALA A 182 5.70 -17.32 8.47
C ALA A 182 5.42 -18.60 7.66
N ALA A 183 4.85 -18.44 6.46
CA ALA A 183 4.56 -19.57 5.57
C ALA A 183 5.81 -20.30 5.09
N LEU A 184 6.90 -19.59 4.80
CA LEU A 184 8.18 -20.21 4.44
C LEU A 184 8.75 -21.07 5.55
N VAL A 185 8.80 -20.52 6.75
CA VAL A 185 9.36 -21.21 7.91
C VAL A 185 8.53 -22.44 8.27
N ALA A 186 7.20 -22.35 8.16
CA ALA A 186 6.29 -23.46 8.41
C ALA A 186 6.18 -24.46 7.22
N GLY A 187 6.78 -24.14 6.06
CA GLY A 187 6.70 -24.99 4.87
C GLY A 187 5.31 -25.03 4.22
N GLY A 188 4.46 -24.04 4.47
CA GLY A 188 3.08 -23.95 3.98
C GLY A 188 2.29 -22.80 4.62
N PRO A 189 1.22 -22.32 3.98
CA PRO A 189 0.40 -21.22 4.51
C PRO A 189 -0.48 -21.68 5.69
N GLU A 190 -0.71 -22.98 5.87
CA GLU A 190 -1.69 -23.50 6.81
C GLU A 190 -1.42 -23.05 8.24
N ALA A 191 -0.20 -23.23 8.76
CA ALA A 191 0.16 -22.84 10.12
C ALA A 191 0.22 -21.32 10.31
N SER A 192 0.56 -20.57 9.25
CA SER A 192 0.47 -19.10 9.25
C SER A 192 -0.98 -18.63 9.37
N ILE A 193 -1.91 -19.29 8.67
CA ILE A 193 -3.33 -18.96 8.72
C ILE A 193 -3.92 -19.34 10.08
N THR A 194 -3.67 -20.55 10.57
CA THR A 194 -4.23 -20.98 11.86
C THR A 194 -3.69 -20.14 13.01
N SER A 195 -2.40 -19.80 13.03
CA SER A 195 -1.82 -18.93 14.07
C SER A 195 -2.46 -17.54 14.06
N LEU A 196 -2.62 -16.91 12.89
CA LEU A 196 -3.30 -15.61 12.76
C LEU A 196 -4.73 -15.64 13.32
N VAL A 197 -5.51 -16.67 12.97
CA VAL A 197 -6.89 -16.80 13.43
C VAL A 197 -6.96 -17.07 14.93
N LYS A 198 -6.10 -17.94 15.47
CA LYS A 198 -6.04 -18.23 16.91
C LYS A 198 -5.66 -17.00 17.71
N ILE A 199 -4.61 -16.27 17.30
CA ILE A 199 -4.15 -15.04 17.95
C ILE A 199 -5.27 -14.00 17.99
N HIS A 200 -5.95 -13.79 16.85
CA HIS A 200 -7.01 -12.79 16.76
C HIS A 200 -8.29 -13.15 17.56
N THR A 201 -8.67 -14.42 17.60
CA THR A 201 -9.99 -14.85 18.12
C THR A 201 -9.94 -15.53 19.49
N GLY A 202 -8.77 -16.01 19.91
CA GLY A 202 -8.61 -16.78 21.15
C GLY A 202 -9.07 -18.24 21.07
N ILE A 203 -9.54 -18.72 19.93
CA ILE A 203 -10.05 -20.10 19.80
C ILE A 203 -8.91 -21.12 19.74
N VAL A 204 -9.20 -22.36 20.12
CA VAL A 204 -8.17 -23.41 20.31
C VAL A 204 -7.86 -24.19 19.03
N SER A 205 -8.86 -24.36 18.16
CA SER A 205 -8.74 -25.17 16.95
C SER A 205 -9.26 -24.37 15.77
N VAL A 206 -8.47 -24.33 14.70
CA VAL A 206 -8.79 -23.66 13.44
C VAL A 206 -8.50 -24.65 12.32
N ASP A 207 -9.39 -24.74 11.35
CA ASP A 207 -9.13 -25.43 10.09
C ASP A 207 -8.80 -24.36 9.03
N ALA A 208 -7.54 -24.30 8.60
CA ALA A 208 -7.07 -23.28 7.65
C ALA A 208 -7.85 -23.31 6.34
N ALA A 209 -8.16 -24.50 5.81
CA ALA A 209 -8.88 -24.64 4.55
C ALA A 209 -10.32 -24.12 4.64
N SER A 210 -11.02 -24.37 5.76
CA SER A 210 -12.37 -23.88 6.00
C SER A 210 -12.37 -22.37 6.20
N TYR A 211 -11.42 -21.83 6.96
CA TYR A 211 -11.29 -20.38 7.14
C TYR A 211 -10.95 -19.68 5.82
N LEU A 212 -10.07 -20.25 4.99
CA LEU A 212 -9.74 -19.68 3.69
C LEU A 212 -10.94 -19.67 2.75
N LYS A 213 -11.77 -20.72 2.73
CA LYS A 213 -13.03 -20.73 1.98
C LYS A 213 -13.96 -19.61 2.43
N GLN A 214 -14.11 -19.42 3.75
CA GLN A 214 -14.88 -18.31 4.31
C GLN A 214 -14.28 -16.96 3.89
N ALA A 215 -12.96 -16.79 3.95
CA ALA A 215 -12.29 -15.55 3.54
C ALA A 215 -12.51 -15.23 2.05
N GLN A 216 -12.57 -16.27 1.21
CA GLN A 216 -12.83 -16.15 -0.23
C GLN A 216 -14.28 -15.72 -0.55
N GLU A 217 -15.24 -15.90 0.36
CA GLU A 217 -16.60 -15.36 0.19
C GLU A 217 -16.63 -13.82 0.19
N LEU A 218 -15.57 -13.18 0.71
CA LEU A 218 -15.42 -11.71 0.74
C LEU A 218 -14.65 -11.17 -0.47
N ASP A 219 -14.30 -12.02 -1.44
CA ASP A 219 -13.65 -11.60 -2.68
C ASP A 219 -14.68 -11.29 -3.79
N GLY A 220 -14.28 -10.53 -4.80
CA GLY A 220 -15.16 -10.12 -5.91
C GLY A 220 -15.07 -8.64 -6.23
N LYS A 221 -15.94 -8.17 -7.13
CA LYS A 221 -15.92 -6.78 -7.62
C LYS A 221 -16.16 -5.74 -6.52
N ASP A 222 -16.94 -6.10 -5.50
CA ASP A 222 -17.29 -5.23 -4.38
C ASP A 222 -16.48 -5.59 -3.12
N ALA A 223 -15.34 -6.30 -3.29
CA ALA A 223 -14.50 -6.70 -2.16
C ALA A 223 -14.06 -5.46 -1.37
N PRO A 224 -14.25 -5.43 -0.04
CA PRO A 224 -13.88 -4.29 0.76
C PRO A 224 -12.37 -4.08 0.74
N LEU A 225 -12.00 -2.81 0.64
CA LEU A 225 -10.63 -2.35 0.86
C LEU A 225 -10.29 -2.50 2.35
N SER A 226 -9.04 -2.84 2.64
CA SER A 226 -8.57 -2.91 4.02
C SER A 226 -8.80 -1.57 4.73
N GLN A 227 -9.42 -1.62 5.91
CA GLN A 227 -9.55 -0.50 6.83
C GLN A 227 -8.52 -0.58 7.96
N GLY A 228 -7.63 -1.58 7.91
CA GLY A 228 -6.54 -1.76 8.86
C GLY A 228 -5.66 -0.51 8.98
N VAL A 229 -5.29 -0.16 10.21
CA VAL A 229 -4.38 0.96 10.50
C VAL A 229 -2.94 0.45 10.61
N SER A 230 -2.71 -0.54 11.49
CA SER A 230 -1.41 -1.17 11.67
C SER A 230 -1.32 -2.53 10.99
N HIS A 231 -2.42 -3.30 10.99
CA HIS A 231 -2.47 -4.65 10.46
C HIS A 231 -3.65 -4.80 9.51
N PRO A 232 -3.50 -5.51 8.37
CA PRO A 232 -4.63 -5.87 7.54
C PRO A 232 -5.53 -6.87 8.28
N GLU A 233 -6.78 -6.96 7.85
CA GLU A 233 -7.75 -7.90 8.41
C GLU A 233 -7.31 -9.35 8.19
N THR A 234 -7.55 -10.22 9.18
CA THR A 234 -7.11 -11.63 9.17
C THR A 234 -7.52 -12.40 7.90
N PHE A 235 -8.71 -12.12 7.36
CA PHE A 235 -9.19 -12.78 6.14
C PHE A 235 -8.35 -12.38 4.93
N LEU A 236 -7.99 -11.10 4.80
CA LEU A 236 -7.17 -10.58 3.69
C LEU A 236 -5.75 -11.15 3.79
N ARG A 237 -5.15 -11.13 4.98
CA ARG A 237 -3.83 -11.74 5.25
C ARG A 237 -3.78 -13.21 4.86
N SER A 238 -4.82 -13.96 5.25
CA SER A 238 -4.95 -15.39 4.93
C SER A 238 -5.07 -15.65 3.42
N GLN A 239 -5.84 -14.82 2.70
CA GLN A 239 -5.90 -14.88 1.23
C GLN A 239 -4.55 -14.53 0.60
N ALA A 240 -3.88 -13.48 1.08
CA ALA A 240 -2.62 -13.00 0.53
C ALA A 240 -1.49 -14.02 0.67
N VAL A 241 -1.36 -14.65 1.84
CA VAL A 241 -0.31 -15.65 2.06
C VAL A 241 -0.57 -16.93 1.27
N ASP A 242 -1.82 -17.38 1.14
CA ASP A 242 -2.17 -18.55 0.32
C ASP A 242 -1.96 -18.27 -1.18
N ASN A 243 -2.40 -17.11 -1.69
CA ASN A 243 -2.20 -16.71 -3.08
C ASN A 243 -0.70 -16.63 -3.43
N TRP A 244 0.10 -16.03 -2.54
CA TRP A 244 1.54 -15.97 -2.71
C TRP A 244 2.18 -17.36 -2.68
N TRP A 245 1.81 -18.20 -1.70
CA TRP A 245 2.37 -19.55 -1.58
C TRP A 245 2.09 -20.41 -2.82
N ARG A 246 0.86 -20.33 -3.34
CA ARG A 246 0.42 -21.05 -4.54
C ARG A 246 0.92 -20.43 -5.84
N GLN A 247 1.63 -19.31 -5.78
CA GLN A 247 2.12 -18.56 -6.93
C GLN A 247 0.96 -18.21 -7.89
N VAL A 248 -0.17 -17.77 -7.32
CA VAL A 248 -1.31 -17.31 -8.13
C VAL A 248 -0.85 -16.11 -8.97
N PRO A 249 -1.04 -16.13 -10.30
CA PRO A 249 -0.70 -15.00 -11.14
C PRO A 249 -1.37 -13.73 -10.66
N ASP A 250 -0.71 -12.59 -10.81
CA ASP A 250 -1.26 -11.27 -10.49
C ASP A 250 -1.54 -11.01 -9.00
N THR A 251 -1.02 -11.85 -8.10
CA THR A 251 -1.20 -11.70 -6.64
C THR A 251 -0.83 -10.31 -6.13
N ASP A 252 0.26 -9.72 -6.63
CA ASP A 252 0.70 -8.40 -6.16
C ASP A 252 -0.26 -7.27 -6.61
N ASN A 253 -0.86 -7.36 -7.80
CA ASN A 253 -1.86 -6.40 -8.26
C ASN A 253 -3.18 -6.58 -7.50
N TRP A 254 -3.61 -7.82 -7.28
CA TRP A 254 -4.75 -8.13 -6.41
C TRP A 254 -4.53 -7.53 -5.01
N LEU A 255 -3.35 -7.73 -4.42
CA LEU A 255 -3.01 -7.20 -3.09
C LEU A 255 -3.03 -5.67 -3.08
N HIS A 256 -2.44 -5.04 -4.11
CA HIS A 256 -2.46 -3.59 -4.26
C HIS A 256 -3.89 -3.05 -4.30
N GLY A 257 -4.76 -3.68 -5.08
CA GLY A 257 -6.18 -3.37 -5.15
C GLY A 257 -6.90 -3.52 -3.80
N ARG A 258 -6.55 -4.54 -3.00
CA ARG A 258 -7.19 -4.78 -1.70
C ARG A 258 -6.68 -3.88 -0.57
N LEU A 259 -5.43 -3.43 -0.60
CA LEU A 259 -4.84 -2.57 0.44
C LEU A 259 -5.05 -1.08 0.19
N ARG A 260 -4.85 -0.63 -1.05
CA ARG A 260 -4.92 0.78 -1.45
C ARG A 260 -6.23 1.10 -2.16
N GLY A 261 -6.65 0.23 -3.08
CA GLY A 261 -7.74 0.49 -4.02
C GLY A 261 -7.32 1.42 -5.16
N PRO A 262 -8.30 1.94 -5.93
CA PRO A 262 -8.02 2.89 -7.01
C PRO A 262 -7.41 4.18 -6.47
N LEU A 263 -6.70 4.91 -7.34
CA LEU A 263 -6.20 6.23 -7.04
C LEU A 263 -7.36 7.15 -6.63
N SER A 264 -7.15 7.89 -5.54
CA SER A 264 -8.18 8.70 -4.88
C SER A 264 -7.54 9.93 -4.26
N LEU A 265 -8.14 11.11 -4.44
CA LEU A 265 -7.68 12.34 -3.79
C LEU A 265 -7.80 12.27 -2.26
N TYR A 266 -8.75 11.49 -1.74
CA TYR A 266 -8.99 11.39 -0.30
C TYR A 266 -8.05 10.43 0.42
N ARG A 267 -7.31 9.60 -0.33
CA ARG A 267 -6.43 8.54 0.20
C ARG A 267 -5.09 8.50 -0.53
N LEU A 268 -4.62 9.66 -0.95
CA LEU A 268 -3.43 9.79 -1.77
C LEU A 268 -2.17 9.63 -0.91
N ASP A 269 -1.43 8.53 -1.08
CA ASP A 269 -0.12 8.33 -0.49
C ASP A 269 0.99 8.98 -1.34
N VAL A 270 2.24 8.99 -0.87
CA VAL A 270 3.36 9.59 -1.64
C VAL A 270 3.57 8.91 -2.98
N THR A 271 3.42 7.58 -3.06
CA THR A 271 3.54 6.87 -4.33
C THR A 271 2.37 7.21 -5.27
N GLY A 272 1.19 7.43 -4.72
CA GLY A 272 0.03 7.96 -5.43
C GLY A 272 0.18 9.39 -5.91
N GLN A 273 0.89 10.26 -5.18
CA GLN A 273 1.20 11.61 -5.66
C GLN A 273 2.09 11.56 -6.91
N VAL A 274 3.12 10.71 -6.91
CA VAL A 274 3.97 10.50 -8.08
C VAL A 274 3.15 9.97 -9.25
N GLU A 275 2.32 8.95 -9.01
CA GLU A 275 1.43 8.37 -10.03
C GLU A 275 0.45 9.40 -10.59
N LEU A 276 -0.22 10.16 -9.72
CA LEU A 276 -1.19 11.19 -10.12
C LEU A 276 -0.49 12.30 -10.91
N THR A 277 0.70 12.72 -10.52
CA THR A 277 1.48 13.75 -11.24
C THR A 277 1.80 13.30 -12.67
N ALA A 278 2.28 12.05 -12.83
CA ALA A 278 2.57 11.48 -14.14
C ALA A 278 1.30 11.29 -14.99
N LEU A 279 0.20 10.87 -14.36
CA LEU A 279 -1.11 10.74 -14.98
C LEU A 279 -1.61 12.09 -15.47
N THR A 280 -1.58 13.15 -14.64
CA THR A 280 -1.98 14.51 -15.01
C THR A 280 -1.17 15.01 -16.19
N ARG A 281 0.15 14.82 -16.18
CA ARG A 281 1.02 15.22 -17.29
C ARG A 281 0.61 14.54 -18.60
N SER A 282 0.43 13.22 -18.56
CA SER A 282 0.04 12.43 -19.74
C SER A 282 -1.39 12.73 -20.22
N PHE A 283 -2.29 13.04 -19.28
CA PHE A 283 -3.66 13.43 -19.57
C PHE A 283 -3.71 14.79 -20.26
N ILE A 284 -2.96 15.79 -19.76
CA ILE A 284 -2.86 17.11 -20.41
C ILE A 284 -2.33 16.94 -21.83
N ALA A 285 -1.32 16.08 -22.05
CA ALA A 285 -0.74 15.83 -23.37
C ALA A 285 -1.80 15.29 -24.35
N SER A 286 -2.61 14.32 -23.91
CA SER A 286 -3.74 13.81 -24.69
C SER A 286 -4.82 14.87 -24.94
N PHE A 287 -5.11 15.70 -23.93
CA PHE A 287 -6.18 16.69 -23.99
C PHE A 287 -5.86 17.82 -24.96
N ILE A 288 -4.67 18.40 -24.87
CA ILE A 288 -4.24 19.53 -25.71
C ILE A 288 -3.77 19.10 -27.11
N GLY A 289 -3.61 17.80 -27.37
CA GLY A 289 -3.15 17.27 -28.66
C GLY A 289 -4.09 17.52 -29.85
N THR A 290 -5.23 18.19 -29.63
CA THR A 290 -6.15 18.61 -30.70
C THR A 290 -5.86 20.03 -31.17
N SER A 291 -6.16 20.34 -32.43
CA SER A 291 -5.96 21.69 -32.99
C SER A 291 -6.74 22.79 -32.26
N VAL A 292 -7.82 22.42 -31.55
CA VAL A 292 -8.69 23.33 -30.79
C VAL A 292 -7.98 23.97 -29.61
N LEU A 293 -6.93 23.34 -29.07
CA LEU A 293 -6.25 23.78 -27.84
C LEU A 293 -4.78 24.20 -28.07
N GLN A 294 -4.38 24.40 -29.33
CA GLN A 294 -3.01 24.74 -29.71
C GLN A 294 -2.78 26.27 -29.77
N SER A 295 -3.14 27.00 -28.70
CA SER A 295 -2.83 28.43 -28.57
C SER A 295 -1.69 28.67 -27.57
N GLU A 296 -0.95 29.77 -27.75
CA GLU A 296 0.11 30.16 -26.80
C GLU A 296 -0.42 30.35 -25.38
N VAL A 297 -1.66 30.83 -25.23
CA VAL A 297 -2.28 31.05 -23.93
C VAL A 297 -2.51 29.70 -23.21
N VAL A 298 -3.02 28.70 -23.93
CA VAL A 298 -3.18 27.33 -23.39
C VAL A 298 -1.82 26.72 -23.06
N LEU A 299 -0.83 26.82 -23.94
CA LEU A 299 0.51 26.29 -23.68
C LEU A 299 1.20 26.96 -22.49
N ASN A 300 0.98 28.26 -22.28
CA ASN A 300 1.47 28.96 -21.10
C ASN A 300 0.77 28.48 -19.83
N GLN A 301 -0.54 28.18 -19.88
CA GLN A 301 -1.25 27.57 -18.75
C GLN A 301 -0.70 26.18 -18.43
N VAL A 302 -0.42 25.35 -19.46
CA VAL A 302 0.22 24.04 -19.30
C VAL A 302 1.59 24.14 -18.62
N ARG A 303 2.42 25.10 -19.06
CA ARG A 303 3.71 25.39 -18.41
C ARG A 303 3.57 25.93 -16.99
N GLY A 304 2.40 26.48 -16.64
CA GLY A 304 2.04 26.83 -15.27
C GLY A 304 1.87 25.61 -14.36
N PHE A 305 1.34 24.50 -14.87
CA PHE A 305 1.30 23.22 -14.16
C PHE A 305 2.67 22.53 -14.14
N PHE A 306 3.35 22.54 -15.29
CA PHE A 306 4.61 21.83 -15.51
C PHE A 306 5.64 22.76 -16.17
N PRO A 307 6.48 23.45 -15.39
CA PRO A 307 7.46 24.40 -15.93
C PRO A 307 8.45 23.79 -16.94
N ASP A 308 8.66 22.48 -16.87
CA ASP A 308 9.54 21.69 -17.73
C ASP A 308 8.81 21.00 -18.90
N TRP A 309 7.58 21.42 -19.23
CA TRP A 309 6.76 20.86 -20.29
C TRP A 309 7.45 20.85 -21.67
N LYS A 310 7.29 19.76 -22.42
CA LYS A 310 7.81 19.61 -23.79
C LYS A 310 6.70 19.22 -24.76
N ASP A 311 6.82 19.61 -26.02
CA ASP A 311 5.78 19.34 -27.03
C ASP A 311 5.67 17.84 -27.41
N ASN A 312 6.59 17.00 -26.95
CA ASN A 312 6.63 15.56 -27.19
C ASN A 312 6.30 14.71 -25.95
N GLU A 313 5.46 15.22 -25.05
CA GLU A 313 4.96 14.44 -23.91
C GLU A 313 4.26 13.15 -24.35
N THR A 314 4.31 12.13 -23.49
CA THR A 314 3.61 10.87 -23.72
C THR A 314 2.11 11.06 -23.50
N THR A 315 1.30 10.66 -24.47
CA THR A 315 -0.17 10.73 -24.38
C THR A 315 -0.74 9.55 -23.59
N LEU A 316 -1.73 9.82 -22.76
CA LEU A 316 -2.53 8.82 -22.06
C LEU A 316 -3.64 8.24 -22.95
N ASP A 317 -3.78 6.91 -22.95
CA ASP A 317 -5.01 6.25 -23.41
C ASP A 317 -6.10 6.39 -22.36
N LEU A 318 -7.15 7.17 -22.66
CA LEU A 318 -8.27 7.45 -21.77
C LEU A 318 -9.04 6.19 -21.36
N GLY A 319 -9.02 5.13 -22.18
CA GLY A 319 -9.66 3.84 -21.85
C GLY A 319 -9.05 3.15 -20.64
N THR A 320 -7.83 3.52 -20.25
CA THR A 320 -7.15 2.99 -19.07
C THR A 320 -7.61 3.63 -17.75
N LEU A 321 -8.38 4.71 -17.79
CA LEU A 321 -8.93 5.38 -16.61
C LEU A 321 -10.30 4.78 -16.23
N ASN A 322 -10.27 3.51 -15.85
CA ASN A 322 -11.44 2.77 -15.39
C ASN A 322 -11.57 2.80 -13.85
N ALA A 323 -12.67 2.25 -13.33
CA ALA A 323 -12.97 2.24 -11.90
C ALA A 323 -11.98 1.43 -11.03
N GLU A 324 -11.18 0.54 -11.63
CA GLU A 324 -10.13 -0.20 -10.93
C GLU A 324 -8.88 0.67 -10.73
N ARG A 325 -8.65 1.64 -11.62
CA ARG A 325 -7.47 2.52 -11.59
C ARG A 325 -7.72 3.83 -10.86
N VAL A 326 -8.88 4.46 -11.06
CA VAL A 326 -9.19 5.79 -10.53
C VAL A 326 -10.62 5.86 -9.99
N ASP A 327 -10.83 6.62 -8.93
CA ASP A 327 -12.15 6.87 -8.38
C ASP A 327 -12.80 8.17 -8.93
N ALA A 328 -14.03 8.45 -8.48
CA ALA A 328 -14.77 9.64 -8.88
C ALA A 328 -14.07 10.96 -8.53
N SER A 329 -13.28 11.00 -7.45
CA SER A 329 -12.55 12.21 -7.04
C SER A 329 -11.45 12.57 -8.04
N ILE A 330 -10.80 11.54 -8.63
CA ILE A 330 -9.82 11.75 -9.69
C ILE A 330 -10.50 12.18 -10.99
N HIS A 331 -11.68 11.66 -11.32
CA HIS A 331 -12.45 12.15 -12.46
C HIS A 331 -12.80 13.64 -12.32
N GLU A 332 -13.30 14.04 -11.15
CA GLU A 332 -13.62 15.45 -10.86
C GLU A 332 -12.37 16.33 -10.92
N TYR A 333 -11.23 15.86 -10.40
CA TYR A 333 -9.94 16.54 -10.55
C TYR A 333 -9.55 16.77 -12.01
N LEU A 334 -9.65 15.73 -12.86
CA LEU A 334 -9.35 15.86 -14.29
C LEU A 334 -10.33 16.79 -15.01
N HIS A 335 -11.59 16.86 -14.55
CA HIS A 335 -12.55 17.86 -15.04
C HIS A 335 -12.06 19.28 -14.78
N PHE A 336 -11.57 19.57 -13.58
CA PHE A 336 -11.00 20.89 -13.26
C PHE A 336 -9.77 21.21 -14.10
N ILE A 337 -8.87 20.24 -14.34
CA ILE A 337 -7.74 20.43 -15.26
C ILE A 337 -8.22 20.79 -16.67
N MET A 338 -9.24 20.08 -17.20
CA MET A 338 -9.81 20.43 -18.51
C MET A 338 -10.41 21.83 -18.52
N LEU A 339 -11.06 22.27 -17.43
CA LEU A 339 -11.66 23.59 -17.33
C LEU A 339 -10.60 24.71 -17.30
N ASP A 340 -9.53 24.53 -16.51
CA ASP A 340 -8.43 25.50 -16.46
C ASP A 340 -7.83 25.74 -17.85
N LEU A 341 -7.70 24.68 -18.65
CA LEU A 341 -7.19 24.75 -20.02
C LEU A 341 -8.23 25.25 -21.02
N SER A 342 -9.51 24.97 -20.80
CA SER A 342 -10.58 25.37 -21.73
C SER A 342 -11.03 26.83 -21.57
N LEU A 343 -10.81 27.42 -20.39
CA LEU A 343 -11.31 28.75 -20.05
C LEU A 343 -10.24 29.86 -20.14
N VAL A 344 -8.97 29.49 -20.27
CA VAL A 344 -7.86 30.45 -20.31
C VAL A 344 -7.86 31.30 -21.59
N ASP A 345 -8.27 30.72 -22.72
CA ASP A 345 -8.37 31.39 -24.01
C ASP A 345 -9.84 31.65 -24.37
N ARG A 346 -10.22 32.94 -24.39
CA ARG A 346 -11.62 33.34 -24.62
C ARG A 346 -12.08 33.06 -26.04
N ASP A 347 -11.17 33.07 -27.00
CA ASP A 347 -11.51 32.91 -28.42
C ASP A 347 -11.80 31.44 -28.76
N LEU A 348 -11.25 30.52 -27.97
CA LEU A 348 -11.39 29.06 -28.15
C LEU A 348 -12.39 28.44 -27.18
N ARG A 349 -12.90 29.20 -26.21
CA ARG A 349 -13.71 28.71 -25.08
C ARG A 349 -14.79 27.71 -25.47
N ASP A 350 -15.66 28.07 -26.41
CA ASP A 350 -16.84 27.24 -26.71
C ASP A 350 -16.46 25.92 -27.39
N GLU A 351 -15.46 25.94 -28.27
CA GLU A 351 -14.91 24.72 -28.89
C GLU A 351 -14.14 23.86 -27.88
N ALA A 352 -13.35 24.50 -27.01
CA ALA A 352 -12.60 23.85 -25.95
C ALA A 352 -13.52 23.17 -24.93
N LEU A 353 -14.61 23.82 -24.50
CA LEU A 353 -15.61 23.22 -23.61
C LEU A 353 -16.33 22.04 -24.25
N LEU A 354 -16.61 22.09 -25.55
CA LEU A 354 -17.16 20.95 -26.27
C LEU A 354 -16.16 19.78 -26.33
N HIS A 355 -14.88 20.07 -26.56
CA HIS A 355 -13.82 19.06 -26.52
C HIS A 355 -13.63 18.45 -25.12
N ALA A 356 -13.70 19.26 -24.06
CA ALA A 356 -13.70 18.80 -22.67
C ALA A 356 -14.89 17.87 -22.39
N ALA A 357 -16.09 18.23 -22.84
CA ALA A 357 -17.28 17.41 -22.67
C ALA A 357 -17.17 16.06 -23.40
N ARG A 358 -16.59 16.04 -24.61
CA ARG A 358 -16.30 14.81 -25.36
C ARG A 358 -15.25 13.95 -24.66
N THR A 359 -14.23 14.57 -24.07
CA THR A 359 -13.21 13.88 -23.30
C THR A 359 -13.81 13.26 -22.03
N ALA A 360 -14.65 13.99 -21.29
CA ALA A 360 -15.42 13.45 -20.16
C ALA A 360 -16.33 12.30 -20.58
N LYS A 361 -16.93 12.35 -21.77
CA LYS A 361 -17.71 11.22 -22.32
C LYS A 361 -16.85 9.99 -22.58
N LYS A 362 -15.63 10.14 -23.10
CA LYS A 362 -14.68 9.02 -23.27
C LYS A 362 -14.24 8.42 -21.94
N LEU A 363 -14.20 9.22 -20.88
CA LEU A 363 -13.93 8.80 -19.49
C LEU A 363 -15.16 8.18 -18.80
N GLY A 364 -16.33 8.17 -19.44
CA GLY A 364 -17.57 7.72 -18.81
C GLY A 364 -18.13 8.65 -17.73
N SER A 365 -17.69 9.91 -17.68
CA SER A 365 -18.05 10.90 -16.64
C SER A 365 -18.68 12.19 -17.22
N ALA A 366 -19.37 12.07 -18.36
CA ALA A 366 -19.99 13.22 -19.04
C ALA A 366 -21.04 13.95 -18.18
N ASP A 367 -21.92 13.20 -17.51
CA ASP A 367 -22.98 13.80 -16.69
C ASP A 367 -22.41 14.57 -15.50
N ASP A 368 -21.35 14.03 -14.88
CA ASP A 368 -20.61 14.69 -13.81
C ASP A 368 -19.95 15.98 -14.31
N PHE A 369 -19.29 15.94 -15.47
CA PHE A 369 -18.70 17.14 -16.08
C PHE A 369 -19.74 18.22 -16.38
N ILE A 370 -20.90 17.84 -16.92
CA ILE A 370 -22.02 18.76 -17.16
C ILE A 370 -22.52 19.37 -15.84
N ASN A 371 -22.50 18.62 -14.75
CA ASN A 371 -22.87 19.14 -13.43
C ASN A 371 -21.82 20.13 -12.90
N VAL A 372 -20.53 19.87 -13.08
CA VAL A 372 -19.44 20.83 -12.76
C VAL A 372 -19.64 22.15 -13.52
N LEU A 373 -19.94 22.09 -14.83
CA LEU A 373 -20.23 23.30 -15.62
C LEU A 373 -21.42 24.13 -15.08
N LYS A 374 -22.46 23.48 -14.58
CA LYS A 374 -23.62 24.15 -13.97
C LYS A 374 -23.31 24.72 -12.58
N ARG A 375 -22.61 23.95 -11.76
CA ARG A 375 -22.36 24.24 -10.34
C ARG A 375 -21.29 25.32 -10.17
N ASP A 376 -20.13 25.10 -10.80
CA ASP A 376 -18.92 25.87 -10.51
C ASP A 376 -18.69 26.97 -11.54
N ILE A 377 -18.84 26.63 -12.84
CA ILE A 377 -18.72 27.61 -13.93
C ILE A 377 -20.00 28.45 -14.09
N LYS A 378 -21.14 27.95 -13.58
CA LYS A 378 -22.47 28.59 -13.70
C LYS A 378 -22.85 28.90 -15.15
N LEU A 379 -22.51 27.97 -16.05
CA LEU A 379 -22.78 28.12 -17.48
C LEU A 379 -24.30 28.20 -17.73
N PRO A 380 -24.81 29.24 -18.42
CA PRO A 380 -26.23 29.41 -18.61
C PRO A 380 -26.77 28.34 -19.56
N LYS A 381 -28.05 27.99 -19.41
CA LYS A 381 -28.70 26.94 -20.20
C LYS A 381 -28.51 27.09 -21.72
N ARG A 382 -28.54 28.32 -22.22
CA ARG A 382 -28.33 28.63 -23.66
C ARG A 382 -26.95 28.20 -24.20
N GLU A 383 -25.92 28.17 -23.35
CA GLU A 383 -24.55 27.78 -23.70
C GLU A 383 -24.32 26.28 -23.41
N LEU A 384 -25.06 25.72 -22.44
CA LEU A 384 -24.96 24.31 -22.09
C LEU A 384 -25.74 23.39 -23.05
N ASP A 385 -26.93 23.81 -23.49
CA ASP A 385 -27.81 23.01 -24.36
C ASP A 385 -27.12 22.58 -25.69
N PRO A 386 -26.32 23.42 -26.38
CA PRO A 386 -25.54 23.00 -27.54
C PRO A 386 -24.55 21.86 -27.24
N ILE A 387 -23.81 21.94 -26.12
CA ILE A 387 -22.84 20.91 -25.72
C ILE A 387 -23.56 19.58 -25.48
N VAL A 388 -24.64 19.60 -24.70
CA VAL A 388 -25.44 18.39 -24.40
C VAL A 388 -26.02 17.79 -25.68
N ARG A 389 -26.47 18.62 -26.63
CA ARG A 389 -26.99 18.15 -27.92
C ARG A 389 -25.89 17.49 -28.76
N ALA A 390 -24.71 18.09 -28.82
CA ALA A 390 -23.57 17.55 -29.56
C ALA A 390 -23.13 16.18 -29.00
N LEU A 391 -23.09 16.02 -27.68
CA LEU A 391 -22.76 14.72 -27.06
C LEU A 391 -23.76 13.62 -27.40
N LYS A 392 -25.06 13.96 -27.52
CA LYS A 392 -26.11 13.00 -27.91
C LYS A 392 -26.01 12.59 -29.38
N ALA A 393 -25.75 13.53 -30.28
CA ALA A 393 -25.64 13.25 -31.72
C ALA A 393 -24.50 12.26 -32.07
N GLU A 394 -23.44 12.23 -31.26
CA GLU A 394 -22.37 11.23 -31.40
C GLU A 394 -22.76 9.80 -30.99
N VAL A 395 -23.78 9.63 -30.13
CA VAL A 395 -24.27 8.28 -29.76
C VAL A 395 -25.01 7.62 -30.92
N ASP A 396 -25.76 8.43 -31.68
CA ASP A 396 -26.56 7.97 -32.83
C ASP A 396 -25.72 7.58 -34.07
N THR A 397 -24.44 7.98 -34.11
CA THR A 397 -23.50 7.66 -35.20
C THR A 397 -22.67 6.40 -34.96
N TRP A 398 -22.67 5.86 -33.73
CA TRP A 398 -22.03 4.58 -33.39
C TRP A 398 -23.00 3.40 -33.40
N THR A 399 -24.30 3.68 -33.49
CA THR A 399 -25.40 2.70 -33.51
C THR A 399 -26.01 2.49 -34.90
N ARG A 400 -25.36 3.03 -35.94
CA ARG A 400 -25.56 2.72 -37.37
C ARG A 400 -24.25 2.18 -37.93
#